data_AF-A0A0F9ZFX5-F1
#
_entry.id   AF-A0A0F9ZFX5-F1
#
_cell.length_a   1.000
_cell.length_b   1.000
_cell.length_c   1.000
_cell.angle_alpha   90.00
_cell.angle_beta   90.00
_cell.angle_gamma   90.00
#
_symmetry.space_group_name_H-M   'P 1'
#
loop_
_entity.id
_entity.type
_entity.pdbx_description
1 polymer ?
#
loop_
_entity_poly.entity_id
_entity_poly.type
_entity_poly.pdbx_seq_one_letter_code
_entity_poly.pdbx_strand_id
1 'polypeptide(L)'
;MNRIQVKKWFSHNWFGFSIVLILIFIIGGYFYWFQLRPAKIKHDCSWVQKHADTVPELTQDQHNECIDQCNSKPTTTNIPITGAINFNKFVSTPFCNCPNPRPYEPAKNWWERANKNQYDFCIHEKGL
;
A
#
# COMPACT_ATOMS: atom_id res chain seq x y z
N MET A 1 -0.32 29.45 53.12
CA MET A 1 -1.51 30.10 52.51
C MET A 1 -2.71 29.17 52.70
N ASN A 2 -3.71 29.56 53.51
CA ASN A 2 -4.79 28.67 53.98
C ASN A 2 -5.68 28.16 52.82
N ARG A 3 -5.91 26.84 52.74
CA ARG A 3 -6.79 26.18 51.73
C ARG A 3 -8.20 26.79 51.65
N ILE A 4 -8.69 27.39 52.74
CA ILE A 4 -10.03 27.99 52.85
C ILE A 4 -10.12 29.30 52.03
N GLN A 5 -9.05 30.09 51.98
CA GLN A 5 -9.00 31.35 51.23
C GLN A 5 -8.96 31.10 49.71
N VAL A 6 -8.25 30.04 49.29
CA VAL A 6 -8.13 29.67 47.86
C VAL A 6 -9.49 29.21 47.29
N LYS A 7 -10.28 28.44 48.05
CA LYS A 7 -11.61 27.98 47.61
C LYS A 7 -12.62 29.13 47.43
N LYS A 8 -12.63 30.10 48.35
CA LYS A 8 -13.51 31.28 48.25
C LYS A 8 -13.19 32.15 47.03
N TRP A 9 -11.91 32.30 46.71
CA TRP A 9 -11.45 33.05 45.53
C TRP A 9 -11.79 32.34 44.21
N PHE A 10 -11.59 31.01 44.14
CA PHE A 10 -11.95 30.22 42.96
C PHE A 10 -13.45 30.24 42.68
N SER A 11 -14.31 30.20 43.71
CA SER A 11 -15.77 30.23 43.55
C SER A 11 -16.30 31.53 42.93
N HIS A 12 -15.64 32.67 43.20
CA HIS A 12 -16.08 33.97 42.69
C HIS A 12 -15.64 34.22 41.24
N ASN A 13 -14.49 33.65 40.84
CA ASN A 13 -13.91 33.81 39.51
C ASN A 13 -14.05 32.56 38.62
N TRP A 14 -14.77 31.52 39.09
CA TRP A 14 -14.91 30.23 38.42
C TRP A 14 -15.41 30.35 36.98
N PHE A 15 -16.38 31.25 36.75
CA PHE A 15 -16.95 31.49 35.43
C PHE A 15 -15.93 32.10 34.46
N GLY A 16 -15.14 33.08 34.91
CA GLY A 16 -14.08 33.69 34.10
C GLY A 16 -12.97 32.68 33.76
N PHE A 17 -12.56 31.86 34.73
CA PHE A 17 -11.59 30.79 34.50
C PHE A 17 -12.10 29.76 33.49
N SER A 18 -13.37 29.37 33.60
CA SER A 18 -14.00 28.45 32.65
C SER A 18 -14.00 28.99 31.22
N ILE A 19 -14.31 30.28 31.02
CA ILE A 19 -14.27 30.92 29.69
C ILE A 19 -12.86 30.93 29.12
N VAL A 20 -11.85 31.32 29.90
CA VAL A 20 -10.46 31.31 29.45
C VAL A 20 -10.01 29.92 29.03
N LEU A 21 -10.38 28.90 29.81
CA LEU A 21 -10.06 27.51 29.53
C LEU A 21 -10.73 27.03 28.23
N ILE A 22 -12.01 27.39 27.99
CA ILE A 22 -12.71 27.13 26.73
C ILE A 22 -12.00 27.80 25.56
N LEU A 23 -11.61 29.06 25.68
CA LEU A 23 -10.88 29.77 24.62
C LEU A 23 -9.55 29.09 24.28
N ILE A 24 -8.82 28.61 25.28
CA ILE A 24 -7.58 27.83 25.07
C ILE A 24 -7.87 26.54 24.30
N PHE A 25 -8.94 25.83 24.64
CA PHE A 25 -9.34 24.63 23.90
C PHE A 25 -9.77 24.91 22.47
N ILE A 26 -10.48 26.02 22.24
CA ILE A 26 -10.86 26.43 20.88
C ILE A 26 -9.60 26.74 20.08
N ILE A 27 -8.73 27.64 20.56
CA ILE A 27 -7.50 28.04 19.86
C ILE A 27 -6.58 26.82 19.65
N GLY A 28 -6.41 25.99 20.68
CA GLY A 28 -5.62 24.76 20.61
C GLY A 28 -6.21 23.75 19.62
N GLY A 29 -7.54 23.58 19.60
CA GLY A 29 -8.24 22.73 18.66
C GLY A 29 -8.11 23.22 17.21
N TYR A 30 -8.25 24.52 16.99
CA TYR A 30 -8.01 25.14 15.68
C TYR A 30 -6.56 24.94 15.24
N PHE A 31 -5.57 25.23 16.10
CA PHE A 31 -4.16 25.02 15.78
C PHE A 31 -3.85 23.54 15.48
N TYR A 32 -4.39 22.62 16.28
CA TYR A 32 -4.26 21.19 16.05
C TYR A 32 -4.81 20.78 14.68
N TRP A 33 -6.02 21.23 14.33
CA TRP A 33 -6.68 20.85 13.09
C TRP A 33 -5.98 21.42 11.85
N PHE A 34 -5.54 22.67 11.91
CA PHE A 34 -5.00 23.38 10.74
C PHE A 34 -3.48 23.30 10.59
N GLN A 35 -2.71 23.08 11.66
CA GLN A 35 -1.26 23.03 11.60
C GLN A 35 -0.72 21.63 11.90
N LEU A 36 -1.10 21.06 13.04
CA LEU A 36 -0.48 19.82 13.51
C LEU A 36 -0.93 18.60 12.70
N ARG A 37 -2.24 18.46 12.44
CA ARG A 37 -2.82 17.38 11.64
C ARG A 37 -2.24 17.33 10.22
N PRO A 38 -2.21 18.42 9.43
CA PRO A 38 -1.61 18.40 8.10
C PRO A 38 -0.12 18.12 8.09
N ALA A 39 0.65 18.68 9.03
CA ALA A 39 2.08 18.41 9.11
C ALA A 39 2.35 16.91 9.36
N LYS A 40 1.60 16.30 10.29
CA LYS A 40 1.72 14.87 10.59
C LYS A 40 1.35 14.01 9.39
N ILE A 41 0.23 14.29 8.73
CA ILE A 41 -0.21 13.51 7.57
C ILE A 41 0.81 13.58 6.42
N LYS A 42 1.33 14.77 6.11
CA LYS A 42 2.36 14.93 5.08
C LYS A 42 3.64 14.15 5.41
N HIS A 43 4.07 14.19 6.68
CA HIS A 43 5.22 13.42 7.12
C HIS A 43 4.97 11.90 6.99
N ASP A 44 3.82 11.41 7.47
CA ASP A 44 3.47 9.99 7.40
C ASP A 44 3.32 9.49 5.96
N CYS A 45 2.78 10.32 5.06
CA CYS A 45 2.64 9.98 3.64
C CYS A 45 3.95 10.10 2.85
N SER A 46 5.01 10.68 3.42
CA SER A 46 6.30 10.82 2.73
C SER A 46 7.07 9.51 2.61
N TRP A 47 6.68 8.49 3.36
CA TRP A 47 7.30 7.17 3.37
C TRP A 47 6.26 6.08 3.13
N VAL A 48 6.57 5.15 2.25
CA VAL A 48 5.72 4.00 1.96
C VAL A 48 6.48 2.73 2.28
N GLN A 49 5.84 1.83 3.01
CA GLN A 49 6.36 0.50 3.25
C GLN A 49 6.14 -0.36 2.00
N LYS A 50 7.22 -0.93 1.48
CA LYS A 50 7.18 -1.89 0.37
C LYS A 50 7.39 -3.29 0.90
N HIS A 51 6.68 -4.24 0.31
CA HIS A 51 6.82 -5.67 0.55
C HIS A 51 7.24 -6.34 -0.74
N ALA A 52 8.24 -7.22 -0.67
CA ALA A 52 8.49 -8.21 -1.70
C ALA A 52 8.29 -9.60 -1.07
N ASP A 53 7.43 -10.39 -1.69
CA ASP A 53 7.14 -11.76 -1.29
C ASP A 53 8.38 -12.65 -1.45
N THR A 54 8.36 -13.82 -0.81
CA THR A 54 9.40 -14.84 -0.99
C THR A 54 9.41 -15.34 -2.43
N VAL A 55 10.58 -15.36 -3.05
CA VAL A 55 10.79 -15.97 -4.36
C VAL A 55 11.35 -17.38 -4.12
N PRO A 56 10.63 -18.45 -4.52
CA PRO A 56 11.13 -19.81 -4.35
C PRO A 56 12.36 -20.03 -5.23
N GLU A 57 13.27 -20.88 -4.74
CA GLU A 57 14.38 -21.37 -5.54
C GLU A 57 13.85 -22.11 -6.77
N LEU A 58 14.42 -21.79 -7.93
CA LEU A 58 14.15 -22.50 -9.17
C LEU A 58 15.46 -23.08 -9.67
N THR A 59 15.56 -24.41 -9.64
CA THR A 59 16.75 -25.11 -10.10
C THR A 59 16.80 -25.18 -11.64
N GLN A 60 17.99 -25.43 -12.19
CA GLN A 60 18.15 -25.65 -13.63
C GLN A 60 17.30 -26.83 -14.13
N ASP A 61 17.15 -27.87 -13.31
CA ASP A 61 16.36 -29.05 -13.66
C ASP A 61 14.86 -28.71 -13.80
N GLN A 62 14.31 -27.89 -12.90
CA GLN A 62 12.92 -27.42 -12.99
C GLN A 62 12.69 -26.52 -14.19
N HIS A 63 13.69 -25.71 -14.56
CA HIS A 63 13.63 -24.92 -15.79
C HIS A 63 13.61 -25.82 -17.04
N ASN A 64 14.49 -26.83 -17.09
CA ASN A 64 14.55 -27.76 -18.20
C ASN A 64 13.25 -28.60 -18.31
N GLU A 65 12.68 -29.02 -17.18
CA GLU A 65 11.38 -29.71 -17.15
C GLU A 65 10.25 -28.85 -17.72
N CYS A 66 10.24 -27.54 -17.43
CA CYS A 66 9.28 -26.60 -18.03
C CYS A 66 9.42 -26.53 -19.56
N ILE A 67 10.65 -26.49 -20.08
CA ILE A 67 10.95 -26.46 -21.50
C ILE A 67 10.51 -27.78 -22.18
N ASP A 68 10.76 -28.93 -21.55
CA ASP A 68 10.37 -30.23 -22.07
C ASP A 68 8.83 -30.42 -22.09
N GLN A 69 8.14 -29.97 -21.04
CA GLN A 69 6.67 -29.96 -20.99
C GLN A 69 6.06 -29.03 -22.05
N CYS A 70 6.73 -27.91 -22.35
CA CYS A 70 6.34 -27.01 -23.41
C CYS A 70 6.46 -27.67 -24.80
N ASN A 71 7.60 -28.30 -25.08
CA ASN A 71 7.91 -28.90 -26.37
C ASN A 71 7.06 -30.15 -26.67
N SER A 72 6.57 -30.85 -25.64
CA SER A 72 5.82 -32.10 -25.77
C SER A 72 4.32 -31.94 -26.06
N LYS A 73 3.77 -30.71 -26.03
CA LYS A 73 2.33 -30.46 -26.32
C LYS A 73 2.10 -29.60 -27.57
N PRO A 74 2.21 -30.16 -28.79
CA PRO A 74 1.53 -29.58 -29.94
C PRO A 74 0.02 -29.74 -29.74
N THR A 75 -0.65 -28.65 -29.37
CA THR A 75 -2.12 -28.65 -29.27
C THR A 75 -2.69 -28.67 -30.68
N THR A 76 -3.01 -29.86 -31.18
CA THR A 76 -3.73 -30.01 -32.45
C THR A 76 -5.21 -29.83 -32.15
N THR A 77 -5.69 -28.60 -32.17
CA THR A 77 -7.12 -28.33 -32.03
C THR A 77 -7.78 -28.65 -33.36
N ASN A 78 -8.39 -29.84 -33.46
CA ASN A 78 -9.33 -30.14 -34.54
C ASN A 78 -10.61 -29.36 -34.25
N ILE A 79 -10.71 -28.12 -34.75
CA ILE A 79 -11.95 -27.35 -34.71
C ILE A 79 -12.89 -27.95 -35.76
N PRO A 80 -14.06 -28.50 -35.40
CA PRO A 80 -15.04 -28.93 -36.38
C PRO A 80 -15.63 -27.68 -37.06
N ILE A 81 -15.26 -27.45 -38.32
CA ILE A 81 -15.74 -26.32 -39.11
C ILE A 81 -16.96 -26.77 -39.92
N THR A 82 -18.17 -26.42 -39.48
CA THR A 82 -19.35 -26.39 -40.36
C THR A 82 -19.23 -25.17 -41.29
N GLY A 83 -18.66 -25.38 -42.48
CA GLY A 83 -18.66 -24.38 -43.55
C GLY A 83 -17.28 -24.14 -44.17
N ALA A 84 -17.05 -24.75 -45.34
CA ALA A 84 -16.08 -24.46 -46.38
C ALA A 84 -15.03 -23.35 -46.13
N ILE A 85 -14.01 -23.61 -45.32
CA ILE A 85 -12.69 -22.96 -45.43
C ILE A 85 -11.61 -23.96 -45.00
N ASN A 86 -10.76 -24.40 -45.95
CA ASN A 86 -9.73 -25.40 -45.71
C ASN A 86 -8.49 -24.72 -45.10
N PHE A 87 -8.50 -24.55 -43.78
CA PHE A 87 -7.34 -24.06 -43.05
C PHE A 87 -6.44 -25.24 -42.71
N ASN A 88 -5.39 -25.43 -43.51
CA ASN A 88 -4.33 -26.38 -43.21
C ASN A 88 -3.74 -26.08 -41.81
N LYS A 89 -4.04 -26.95 -40.84
CA LYS A 89 -3.32 -27.17 -39.58
C LYS A 89 -2.65 -25.92 -39.00
N PHE A 90 -3.38 -25.11 -38.24
CA PHE A 90 -2.77 -24.07 -37.40
C PHE A 90 -1.97 -24.74 -36.27
N VAL A 91 -0.65 -24.74 -36.40
CA VAL A 91 0.26 -25.06 -35.29
C VAL A 91 0.45 -23.78 -34.50
N SER A 92 -0.34 -23.55 -33.46
CA SER A 92 -0.02 -22.52 -32.48
C SER A 92 1.05 -23.07 -31.55
N THR A 93 2.28 -22.58 -31.65
CA THR A 93 3.28 -22.82 -30.60
C THR A 93 2.76 -22.18 -29.32
N PRO A 94 2.57 -22.92 -28.22
CA PRO A 94 2.21 -22.30 -26.95
C PRO A 94 3.31 -21.30 -26.57
N PHE A 95 2.94 -20.08 -26.21
CA PHE A 95 3.88 -19.12 -25.63
C PHE A 95 4.27 -19.63 -24.24
N CYS A 96 5.37 -20.35 -24.16
CA CYS A 96 5.89 -20.86 -22.91
C CYS A 96 6.78 -19.81 -22.26
N ASN A 97 6.30 -19.25 -21.16
CA ASN A 97 7.08 -18.34 -20.34
C ASN A 97 7.73 -19.14 -19.20
N CYS A 98 8.82 -19.85 -19.49
CA CYS A 98 9.58 -20.58 -18.48
C CYS A 98 10.53 -19.59 -17.75
N PRO A 99 10.33 -19.34 -16.44
CA PRO A 99 11.20 -18.44 -15.68
C PRO A 99 12.62 -18.98 -15.62
N ASN A 100 13.62 -18.09 -15.69
CA ASN A 100 15.03 -18.47 -15.55
C ASN A 100 15.31 -19.04 -14.14
N PRO A 101 16.26 -19.98 -14.01
CA PRO A 101 16.75 -20.47 -12.73
C PRO A 101 17.21 -19.31 -11.85
N ARG A 102 16.88 -19.38 -10.56
CA ARG A 102 17.19 -18.33 -9.59
C ARG A 102 17.29 -18.91 -8.18
N PRO A 103 18.19 -18.39 -7.34
CA PRO A 103 18.29 -18.81 -5.95
C PRO A 103 17.04 -18.41 -5.17
N TYR A 104 16.85 -19.02 -4.00
CA TYR A 104 15.83 -18.58 -3.04
C TYR A 104 16.08 -17.13 -2.61
N GLU A 105 15.07 -16.28 -2.73
CA GLU A 105 15.10 -14.93 -2.14
C GLU A 105 14.06 -14.82 -1.03
N PRO A 106 14.46 -14.48 0.21
CA PRO A 106 13.52 -14.32 1.32
C PRO A 106 12.66 -13.06 1.14
N ALA A 107 11.47 -13.08 1.75
CA ALA A 107 10.63 -11.89 1.81
C ALA A 107 11.36 -10.75 2.52
N LYS A 108 11.20 -9.54 1.99
CA LYS A 108 11.85 -8.35 2.52
C LYS A 108 10.87 -7.19 2.60
N ASN A 109 11.00 -6.43 3.68
CA ASN A 109 10.26 -5.22 3.94
C ASN A 109 11.24 -4.06 3.97
N TRP A 110 10.95 -2.98 3.27
CA TRP A 110 11.75 -1.76 3.36
C TRP A 110 10.87 -0.52 3.26
N TRP A 111 11.40 0.59 3.75
CA TRP A 111 10.77 1.90 3.62
C TRP A 111 11.43 2.65 2.48
N GLU A 112 10.59 3.18 1.59
CA GLU A 112 11.03 4.00 0.47
C GLU A 112 10.28 5.34 0.51
N ARG A 113 10.94 6.40 0.02
CA ARG A 113 10.28 7.69 -0.11
C ARG A 113 9.12 7.55 -1.09
N ALA A 114 7.94 8.05 -0.73
CA ALA A 114 6.77 8.03 -1.57
C ALA A 114 7.03 8.77 -2.89
N ASN A 115 6.69 8.15 -4.02
CA ASN A 115 6.58 8.89 -5.28
C ASN A 115 5.35 9.81 -5.22
N LYS A 116 5.32 10.85 -6.05
CA LYS A 116 4.26 11.86 -6.11
C LYS A 116 2.86 11.24 -6.09
N ASN A 117 2.58 10.26 -6.94
CA ASN A 117 1.26 9.63 -7.01
C ASN A 117 0.87 8.91 -5.71
N GLN A 118 1.83 8.26 -5.02
CA GLN A 118 1.57 7.57 -3.76
C GLN A 118 1.36 8.55 -2.61
N TYR A 119 2.13 9.63 -2.62
CA TYR A 119 2.01 10.73 -1.66
C TYR A 119 0.66 11.42 -1.81
N ASP A 120 0.29 11.81 -3.03
CA ASP A 120 -0.97 12.48 -3.35
C ASP A 120 -2.18 11.58 -3.00
N PHE A 121 -2.11 10.30 -3.34
CA PHE A 121 -3.13 9.32 -2.96
C PHE A 121 -3.30 9.22 -1.44
N CYS A 122 -2.20 9.08 -0.70
CA CYS A 122 -2.22 8.97 0.77
C CYS A 122 -2.79 10.23 1.44
N ILE A 123 -2.47 11.41 0.92
CA ILE A 123 -2.98 12.67 1.45
C ILE A 123 -4.48 12.80 1.24
N HIS A 124 -4.96 12.50 0.02
CA HIS A 124 -6.38 12.50 -0.29
C HIS A 124 -7.16 11.49 0.55
N GLU A 125 -6.62 10.29 0.75
CA GLU A 125 -7.24 9.25 1.59
C GLU A 125 -7.40 9.73 3.05
N LYS A 126 -6.42 10.48 3.57
CA LYS A 126 -6.46 11.03 4.93
C LYS A 126 -7.25 12.35 5.04
N GLY A 127 -7.87 12.80 3.94
CA GLY A 127 -8.75 13.97 3.89
C GLY A 127 -7.99 15.29 4.01
N LEU A 128 -6.91 15.43 3.23
CA LEU A 128 -6.17 16.67 3.01
C LEU A 128 -6.08 17.02 1.52
#